data_AF-A0A1B0UL36-F1
#
_entry.id   AF-A0A1B0UL36-F1
#
_cell.length_a   1.000
_cell.length_b   1.000
_cell.length_c   1.000
_cell.angle_alpha   90.00
_cell.angle_beta   90.00
_cell.angle_gamma   90.00
#
_symmetry.space_group_name_H-M   'P 1'
#
loop_
_entity.id
_entity.type
_entity.pdbx_description
1 polymer ?
#
loop_
_entity_poly.entity_id
_entity_poly.type
_entity_poly.pdbx_seq_one_letter_code
_entity_poly.pdbx_strand_id
1 'polypeptide(L)' 'MKNFSTYLSTAPVIAILWITLSASLLIEINRFFPDALSL' A
#
# COMPACT_ATOMS: atom_id res chain seq x y z
N MET A 1 21.08 15.18 1.54
CA MET A 1 19.88 14.31 1.55
C MET A 1 19.34 13.92 0.16
N LYS A 2 19.84 14.50 -0.94
CA LYS A 2 19.34 14.26 -2.31
C LYS A 2 19.40 12.78 -2.75
N ASN A 3 20.51 12.09 -2.47
CA ASN A 3 20.70 10.67 -2.83
C ASN A 3 19.74 9.73 -2.08
N PHE A 4 19.38 10.08 -0.85
CA PHE A 4 18.42 9.30 -0.05
C PHE A 4 17.00 9.43 -0.62
N SER A 5 16.60 10.64 -1.03
CA SER A 5 15.32 10.85 -1.73
C SER A 5 15.26 10.13 -3.07
N THR A 6 16.37 10.11 -3.83
CA THR A 6 16.49 9.35 -5.08
C THR A 6 16.36 7.84 -4.83
N TYR A 7 16.95 7.31 -3.77
CA TYR A 7 16.80 5.90 -3.39
C TYR A 7 15.35 5.54 -3.05
N LEU A 8 14.67 6.39 -2.25
CA LEU A 8 13.25 6.23 -1.94
C LEU A 8 12.35 6.30 -3.18
N SER A 9 12.77 7.04 -4.20
CA SER A 9 12.05 7.18 -5.47
C SER A 9 12.32 6.07 -6.48
N THR A 10 13.09 5.03 -6.11
CA THR A 10 13.33 3.90 -7.00
C THR A 10 12.05 3.07 -7.18
N ALA A 11 11.88 2.49 -8.38
CA ALA A 11 10.72 1.68 -8.73
C ALA A 11 10.37 0.59 -7.69
N PRO A 12 11.31 -0.25 -7.20
CA PRO A 12 10.98 -1.27 -6.20
C PRO A 12 10.55 -0.67 -4.85
N VAL A 13 11.15 0.44 -4.42
CA VAL A 13 10.85 1.04 -3.11
C VAL A 13 9.46 1.67 -3.11
N ILE A 14 9.11 2.42 -4.16
CA ILE A 14 7.76 2.96 -4.31
C ILE A 14 6.73 1.85 -4.49
N ALA A 15 7.04 0.79 -5.25
CA ALA A 15 6.13 -0.34 -5.42
C ALA A 15 5.80 -1.01 -4.08
N ILE A 16 6.80 -1.26 -3.22
CA ILE A 16 6.57 -1.84 -1.90
C ILE A 16 5.72 -0.91 -1.03
N LEU A 17 6.01 0.39 -1.02
CA LEU A 17 5.23 1.37 -0.27
C LEU A 17 3.76 1.37 -0.73
N TRP A 18 3.54 1.41 -2.04
CA TRP A 18 2.20 1.44 -2.64
C TRP A 18 1.40 0.16 -2.38
N ILE A 19 2.03 -1.00 -2.56
CA ILE A 19 1.39 -2.30 -2.34
C ILE A 19 1.08 -2.50 -0.87
N THR A 20 1.99 -2.11 0.03
CA THR A 20 1.76 -2.22 1.49
C THR A 20 0.59 -1.34 1.92
N LEU A 21 0.54 -0.09 1.45
CA LEU A 21 -0.57 0.81 1.74
C LEU A 21 -1.89 0.25 1.20
N SER A 22 -1.91 -0.17 -0.07
CA SER A 22 -3.11 -0.74 -0.70
C SER A 22 -3.58 -2.03 0.00
N ALA A 23 -2.65 -2.93 0.34
CA ALA A 23 -2.95 -4.16 1.04
C ALA A 23 -3.49 -3.89 2.44
N SER A 24 -2.88 -2.98 3.20
CA SER A 24 -3.36 -2.62 4.54
C SER A 24 -4.78 -2.08 4.49
N LEU A 25 -5.09 -1.21 3.52
CA LEU A 25 -6.44 -0.69 3.31
C LEU A 25 -7.43 -1.81 3.01
N LEU A 26 -7.12 -2.70 2.07
CA LEU A 26 -7.99 -3.82 1.70
C LEU A 26 -8.21 -4.80 2.86
N ILE A 27 -7.17 -5.09 3.64
CA ILE A 27 -7.25 -5.96 4.81
C ILE A 27 -8.18 -5.33 5.85
N GLU A 28 -8.03 -4.05 6.13
CA GLU A 28 -8.86 -3.33 7.10
C GLU A 28 -10.32 -3.24 6.64
N ILE A 29 -10.57 -2.99 5.35
CA ILE A 29 -11.93 -3.03 4.77
C ILE A 29 -12.56 -4.40 5.00
N ASN A 30 -11.87 -5.49 4.67
CA ASN A 30 -12.39 -6.85 4.88
C ASN A 30 -12.47 -7.21 6.37
N ARG A 31 -11.67 -6.60 7.26
CA ARG A 31 -11.79 -6.80 8.72
C ARG A 31 -13.06 -6.18 9.28
N PHE A 32 -13.42 -4.97 8.84
CA PHE A 32 -14.62 -4.26 9.30
C PHE A 32 -15.89 -4.72 8.56
N PHE A 33 -15.75 -5.17 7.32
CA PHE A 33 -16.85 -5.62 6.45
C PHE A 33 -16.48 -6.98 5.80
N PRO A 34 -16.59 -8.09 6.54
CA PRO A 34 -16.06 -9.40 6.14
C PRO A 34 -16.76 -10.07 4.95
N ASP A 35 -17.98 -9.65 4.60
CA ASP A 35 -18.81 -10.30 3.57
C ASP A 35 -19.51 -9.27 2.67
N ALA A 36 -18.73 -8.35 2.09
CA ALA A 36 -19.23 -7.33 1.15
C ALA A 36 -19.43 -7.92 -0.27
N LEU A 37 -20.45 -8.75 -0.46
CA LEU A 37 -20.79 -9.36 -1.77
C LEU A 37 -21.51 -8.37 -2.70
N SER A 38 -22.31 -7.46 -2.14
CA SER A 38 -23.03 -6.40 -2.85
C SER A 38 -22.91 -5.07 -2.10
N LEU A 39 -23.15 -3.97 -2.80
CA LEU A 39 -23.13 -2.62 -2.22
C LEU A 39 -24.26 -2.39 -1.21
#